data_AF-A0A257JWW7-F1
#
_entry.id   AF-A0A257JWW7-F1
#
_cell.length_a   1.000
_cell.length_b   1.000
_cell.length_c   1.000
_cell.angle_alpha   90.00
_cell.angle_beta   90.00
_cell.angle_gamma   90.00
#
_symmetry.space_group_name_H-M   'P 1'
#
loop_
_entity.id
_entity.type
_entity.pdbx_description
1 polymer ?
#
loop_
_entity_poly.entity_id
_entity_poly.type
_entity_poly.pdbx_seq_one_letter_code
_entity_poly.pdbx_strand_id
1 'polypeptide(L)'
;MKFYTRLAYYLSGFAIGMIFLFFILNGKETSCSYFPNARVLKHLREVPFKYSDLALQKLSEKWVDTADVRKTLTYGDVDFEKSNIKLKAGKLYTIYGKNSKGEAITLEVINYDDAAELRDIKKQ
;
A
#
# COMPACT_ATOMS: atom_id res chain seq x y z
N MET A 1 2.34 -36.44 -34.32
CA MET A 1 2.93 -35.08 -34.20
C MET A 1 4.09 -35.13 -33.21
N LYS A 2 5.19 -34.42 -33.47
CA LYS A 2 6.35 -34.39 -32.55
C LYS A 2 6.04 -33.47 -31.36
N PHE A 3 6.67 -33.70 -30.20
CA PHE A 3 6.44 -32.85 -29.01
C PHE A 3 6.66 -31.36 -29.30
N TYR A 4 7.72 -31.04 -30.04
CA TYR A 4 8.06 -29.66 -30.41
C TYR A 4 6.98 -28.96 -31.25
N THR A 5 6.32 -29.67 -32.18
CA THR A 5 5.25 -29.06 -32.97
C THR A 5 4.06 -28.71 -32.09
N ARG A 6 3.71 -29.61 -31.15
CA ARG A 6 2.64 -29.35 -30.18
C ARG A 6 3.00 -28.18 -29.25
N LEU A 7 4.23 -28.13 -28.74
CA LEU A 7 4.70 -27.03 -27.90
C LEU A 7 4.68 -25.68 -28.65
N ALA A 8 5.08 -25.66 -29.92
CA ALA A 8 5.06 -24.45 -30.74
C ALA A 8 3.63 -23.91 -30.94
N TYR A 9 2.64 -24.78 -31.18
CA TYR A 9 1.23 -24.36 -31.27
C TYR A 9 0.68 -23.83 -29.94
N TYR A 10 1.08 -24.39 -28.80
CA TYR A 10 0.67 -23.85 -27.50
C TYR A 10 1.32 -22.49 -27.21
N LEU A 11 2.61 -22.33 -27.49
CA LEU A 11 3.33 -21.07 -27.26
C LEU A 11 2.85 -19.95 -28.19
N SER A 12 2.48 -20.26 -29.44
CA SER A 12 1.93 -19.25 -30.34
C SER A 12 0.56 -18.75 -29.86
N GLY A 13 -0.33 -19.65 -29.44
CA GLY A 13 -1.60 -19.29 -28.81
C GLY A 13 -1.41 -18.48 -27.52
N PHE A 14 -0.46 -18.89 -26.67
CA PHE A 14 -0.11 -18.16 -25.45
C PHE A 14 0.42 -16.76 -25.73
N ALA A 15 1.30 -16.62 -26.73
CA ALA A 15 1.84 -15.31 -27.14
C ALA A 15 0.73 -14.36 -27.63
N ILE A 16 -0.20 -14.87 -28.45
CA ILE A 16 -1.39 -14.11 -28.87
C ILE A 16 -2.22 -13.70 -27.65
N GLY A 17 -2.46 -14.63 -26.71
CA GLY A 17 -3.15 -14.34 -25.45
C GLY A 17 -2.47 -13.26 -24.61
N MET A 18 -1.13 -13.26 -24.54
CA MET A 18 -0.35 -12.24 -23.85
C MET A 18 -0.51 -10.85 -24.48
N ILE A 19 -0.61 -10.76 -25.80
CA ILE A 19 -0.88 -9.49 -26.50
C ILE A 19 -2.24 -8.93 -26.10
N PHE A 20 -3.30 -9.76 -26.14
CA PHE A 20 -4.64 -9.35 -25.70
C PHE A 20 -4.67 -8.94 -24.22
N LEU A 21 -4.04 -9.72 -23.34
CA LEU A 21 -3.94 -9.40 -21.93
C LEU A 21 -3.24 -8.06 -21.70
N PHE A 22 -2.15 -7.79 -22.43
CA PHE A 22 -1.46 -6.51 -22.37
C PHE A 22 -2.43 -5.37 -22.70
N PHE A 23 -3.17 -5.43 -23.81
CA PHE A 23 -4.12 -4.37 -24.15
C PHE A 23 -5.24 -4.16 -23.11
N ILE A 24 -5.72 -5.23 -22.46
CA ILE A 24 -6.78 -5.15 -21.43
C ILE A 24 -6.24 -4.54 -20.14
N LEU A 25 -5.02 -4.88 -19.74
CA LEU A 25 -4.41 -4.40 -18.51
C LEU A 25 -3.73 -3.04 -18.68
N ASN A 26 -3.33 -2.68 -19.90
CA ASN A 26 -2.67 -1.42 -20.19
C ASN A 26 -3.63 -0.24 -19.92
N GLY A 27 -3.21 0.67 -19.04
CA GLY A 27 -4.02 1.79 -18.56
C GLY A 27 -4.88 1.49 -17.32
N LYS A 28 -4.94 0.23 -16.85
CA LYS A 28 -5.55 -0.07 -15.54
C LYS A 28 -4.45 -0.08 -14.48
N GLU A 29 -4.66 0.64 -13.37
CA GLU A 29 -3.82 0.64 -12.16
C GLU A 29 -3.95 -0.70 -11.39
N THR A 30 -3.90 -1.84 -12.09
CA THR A 30 -4.07 -3.17 -11.50
C THR A 30 -2.81 -3.54 -10.71
N SER A 31 -2.83 -3.29 -9.40
CA SER A 31 -1.81 -3.78 -8.49
C SER A 31 -2.17 -5.15 -7.91
N CYS A 32 -1.33 -6.14 -8.14
CA CYS A 32 -1.43 -7.45 -7.50
C CYS A 32 -0.98 -7.36 -6.04
N SER A 33 -1.88 -6.97 -5.13
CA SER A 33 -1.62 -6.86 -3.69
C SER A 33 -1.74 -8.23 -2.99
N TYR A 34 -0.89 -9.18 -3.36
CA TYR A 34 -0.95 -10.55 -2.83
C TYR A 34 -0.35 -10.65 -1.42
N PHE A 35 0.76 -9.95 -1.17
CA PHE A 35 1.48 -10.02 0.10
C PHE A 35 0.78 -9.26 1.23
N PRO A 36 0.94 -9.69 2.50
CA PRO A 36 0.32 -9.05 3.66
C PRO A 36 0.59 -7.55 3.75
N ASN A 37 1.84 -7.10 3.55
CA ASN A 37 2.20 -5.68 3.57
C ASN A 37 1.39 -4.88 2.54
N ALA A 38 1.43 -5.31 1.27
CA ALA A 38 0.72 -4.66 0.18
C ALA A 38 -0.80 -4.63 0.39
N ARG A 39 -1.37 -5.68 1.00
CA ARG A 39 -2.80 -5.76 1.30
C ARG A 39 -3.23 -4.73 2.35
N VAL A 40 -2.49 -4.61 3.44
CA VAL A 40 -2.79 -3.61 4.50
C VAL A 40 -2.67 -2.21 3.93
N LEU A 41 -1.56 -1.91 3.26
CA LEU A 41 -1.32 -0.60 2.64
C LEU A 41 -2.38 -0.24 1.60
N LYS A 42 -2.79 -1.20 0.75
CA LYS A 42 -3.87 -0.99 -0.21
C LYS A 42 -5.19 -0.68 0.48
N HIS A 43 -5.56 -1.46 1.50
CA HIS A 43 -6.80 -1.26 2.23
C HIS A 43 -6.86 0.12 2.89
N LEU A 44 -5.77 0.55 3.55
CA LEU A 44 -5.67 1.88 4.18
C LEU A 44 -5.81 3.05 3.18
N ARG A 45 -5.51 2.83 1.89
CA ARG A 45 -5.68 3.85 0.84
C ARG A 45 -7.08 3.85 0.22
N GLU A 46 -7.81 2.74 0.29
CA GLU A 46 -9.13 2.58 -0.33
C GLU A 46 -10.27 3.08 0.57
N VAL A 47 -10.10 3.00 1.90
CA VAL A 47 -11.08 3.49 2.87
C VAL A 47 -10.93 5.00 3.13
N PRO A 48 -11.99 5.70 3.55
CA PRO A 48 -11.91 7.09 3.99
C PRO A 48 -10.82 7.32 5.04
N PHE A 49 -9.90 8.25 4.77
CA PHE A 49 -8.74 8.53 5.62
C PHE A 49 -8.96 9.80 6.44
N LYS A 50 -8.96 9.67 7.77
CA LYS A 50 -9.14 10.73 8.76
C LYS A 50 -7.81 11.06 9.45
N TYR A 51 -7.68 12.29 9.93
CA TYR A 51 -6.50 12.74 10.67
C TYR A 51 -6.90 13.07 12.10
N SER A 52 -6.14 12.56 13.08
CA SER A 52 -6.30 12.97 14.48
C SER A 52 -5.77 14.40 14.67
N ASP A 53 -6.22 15.07 15.74
CA ASP A 53 -5.71 16.41 16.10
C ASP A 53 -4.20 16.43 16.30
N LEU A 54 -3.64 15.34 16.83
CA LEU A 54 -2.21 15.20 17.06
C LEU A 54 -1.44 15.03 15.74
N ALA A 55 -1.98 14.29 14.78
CA ALA A 55 -1.42 14.19 13.45
C ALA A 55 -1.48 15.53 12.69
N LEU A 56 -2.58 16.27 12.83
CA LEU A 56 -2.73 17.62 12.27
C LEU A 56 -1.72 18.61 12.85
N GLN A 57 -1.46 18.57 14.16
CA GLN A 57 -0.43 19.39 14.78
C GLN A 57 0.95 19.10 14.17
N LYS A 58 1.31 17.83 13.99
CA LYS A 58 2.61 17.43 13.41
C LYS A 58 2.74 17.78 11.93
N LEU A 59 1.65 17.70 11.16
CA LEU A 59 1.62 18.18 9.77
C LEU A 59 1.82 19.71 9.71
N SER A 60 1.34 20.46 10.70
CA SER A 60 1.55 21.90 10.81
C SER A 60 3.03 22.30 11.04
N GLU A 61 3.84 21.40 11.60
CA GLU A 61 5.26 21.61 11.84
C GLU A 61 6.13 21.57 10.54
N LYS A 62 5.53 21.30 9.37
CA LYS A 62 6.13 21.36 8.02
C LYS A 62 7.33 20.44 7.76
N TRP A 63 7.68 19.53 8.67
CA TRP A 63 8.70 18.50 8.42
C TRP A 63 8.14 17.25 7.74
N VAL A 64 6.82 17.09 7.74
CA VAL A 64 6.07 16.03 7.06
C VAL A 64 4.89 16.65 6.33
N ASP A 65 4.64 16.20 5.10
CA ASP A 65 3.49 16.63 4.30
C ASP A 65 2.52 15.46 4.06
N THR A 66 1.29 15.79 3.68
CA THR A 66 0.25 14.84 3.27
C THR A 66 0.72 13.97 2.10
N ALA A 67 1.55 14.52 1.21
CA ALA A 67 2.19 13.77 0.13
C ALA A 67 3.15 12.68 0.66
N ASP A 68 3.86 12.95 1.76
CA ASP A 68 4.76 11.99 2.40
C ASP A 68 3.98 10.89 3.11
N VAL A 69 2.86 11.24 3.74
CA VAL A 69 1.92 10.27 4.32
C VAL A 69 1.40 9.33 3.23
N ARG A 70 0.92 9.88 2.10
CA ARG A 70 0.44 9.07 0.96
C ARG A 70 1.53 8.19 0.35
N LYS A 71 2.75 8.71 0.20
CA LYS A 71 3.90 7.91 -0.27
C LYS A 71 4.22 6.78 0.69
N THR A 72 4.20 7.04 1.99
CA THR A 72 4.43 6.01 3.01
C THR A 72 3.31 4.95 3.01
N LEU A 73 2.06 5.35 2.83
CA LEU A 73 0.95 4.40 2.63
C LEU A 73 1.03 3.64 1.30
N THR A 74 1.87 4.08 0.36
CA THR A 74 2.04 3.42 -0.95
C THR A 74 3.21 2.45 -0.96
N TYR A 75 4.36 2.89 -0.44
CA TYR A 75 5.64 2.20 -0.55
C TYR A 75 6.29 1.86 0.79
N GLY A 76 5.61 2.13 1.91
CA GLY A 76 6.11 1.85 3.24
C GLY A 76 6.14 0.36 3.58
N ASP A 77 6.64 0.07 4.77
CA ASP A 77 6.71 -1.28 5.32
C ASP A 77 5.94 -1.36 6.62
N VAL A 78 5.03 -2.31 6.73
CA VAL A 78 4.20 -2.53 7.91
C VAL A 78 4.95 -3.42 8.89
N ASP A 79 5.23 -2.89 10.08
CA ASP A 79 5.81 -3.67 11.17
C ASP A 79 4.72 -4.53 11.82
N PHE A 80 4.57 -5.77 11.36
CA PHE A 80 3.57 -6.69 11.90
C PHE A 80 3.82 -7.10 13.36
N GLU A 81 5.04 -6.95 13.89
CA GLU A 81 5.35 -7.24 15.29
C GLU A 81 4.79 -6.16 16.21
N LYS A 82 4.85 -4.90 15.77
CA LYS A 82 4.28 -3.73 16.47
C LYS A 82 2.90 -3.31 15.96
N SER A 83 2.26 -4.14 15.14
CA SER A 83 0.95 -3.88 14.54
C SER A 83 -0.09 -4.94 14.94
N ASN A 84 -1.33 -4.77 14.48
CA ASN A 84 -2.48 -5.64 14.80
C ASN A 84 -2.84 -5.65 16.30
N ILE A 85 -2.46 -4.59 17.01
CA ILE A 85 -2.88 -4.36 18.39
C ILE A 85 -4.32 -3.83 18.37
N LYS A 86 -5.23 -4.51 19.06
CA LYS A 86 -6.62 -4.03 19.20
C LYS A 86 -6.60 -2.75 20.03
N LEU A 87 -7.05 -1.66 19.41
CA LEU A 87 -7.11 -0.34 20.03
C LEU A 87 -8.47 0.28 19.73
N LYS A 88 -9.27 0.52 20.78
CA LYS A 88 -10.68 0.92 20.65
C LYS A 88 -11.47 -0.10 19.79
N ALA A 89 -12.21 0.38 18.79
CA ALA A 89 -12.96 -0.42 17.82
C ALA A 89 -12.13 -0.82 16.58
N GLY A 90 -10.82 -0.52 16.55
CA GLY A 90 -9.96 -0.76 15.39
C GLY A 90 -8.66 -1.49 15.73
N LYS A 91 -7.79 -1.62 14.73
CA LYS A 91 -6.46 -2.22 14.84
C LYS A 91 -5.39 -1.19 14.55
N LEU A 92 -4.39 -1.09 15.43
CA LEU A 92 -3.23 -0.21 15.22
C LEU A 92 -2.23 -0.86 14.26
N TYR A 93 -1.79 -0.11 13.26
CA TYR A 93 -0.72 -0.46 12.34
C TYR A 93 0.40 0.58 12.42
N THR A 94 1.62 0.09 12.55
CA THR A 94 2.85 0.86 12.56
C THR A 94 3.51 0.69 11.19
N ILE A 95 3.69 1.80 10.47
CA ILE A 95 4.18 1.81 9.09
C ILE A 95 5.45 2.64 9.01
N TYR A 96 6.54 2.02 8.55
CA TYR A 96 7.80 2.69 8.31
C TYR A 96 7.84 3.29 6.90
N GLY A 97 8.31 4.53 6.81
CA GLY A 97 8.43 5.25 5.56
C GLY A 97 9.54 6.28 5.60
N LYS A 98 9.58 7.09 4.54
CA LYS A 98 10.52 8.20 4.42
C LYS A 98 9.76 9.44 3.96
N ASN A 99 10.13 10.60 4.49
CA ASN A 99 9.61 11.87 3.97
C ASN A 99 10.31 12.26 2.66
N SER A 100 9.86 13.34 2.02
CA SER A 100 10.45 13.85 0.78
C SER A 100 11.92 14.32 0.93
N LYS A 101 12.42 14.47 2.17
CA LYS A 101 13.83 14.77 2.48
C LYS A 101 14.67 13.50 2.75
N GLY A 102 14.07 12.32 2.69
CA GLY A 102 14.73 11.03 2.96
C GLY A 102 14.86 10.67 4.44
N GLU A 103 14.27 11.45 5.35
CA GLU A 103 14.27 11.18 6.78
C GLU A 103 13.29 10.04 7.09
N ALA A 104 13.68 9.12 7.97
CA ALA A 104 12.83 8.01 8.38
C ALA A 104 11.67 8.51 9.25
N ILE A 105 10.45 8.14 8.85
CA ILE A 105 9.23 8.48 9.56
C ILE A 105 8.45 7.21 9.88
N THR A 106 7.78 7.20 11.01
CA THR A 106 6.89 6.12 11.43
C THR A 106 5.47 6.67 11.52
N LEU A 107 4.55 6.04 10.82
CA LEU A 107 3.12 6.36 10.89
C LEU A 107 2.43 5.34 11.79
N GLU A 108 1.63 5.85 12.72
CA GLU A 108 0.69 5.03 13.50
C GLU A 108 -0.71 5.27 12.98
N VAL A 109 -1.29 4.26 12.34
CA VAL A 109 -2.61 4.32 11.71
C VAL A 109 -3.55 3.34 12.40
N ILE A 110 -4.73 3.80 12.79
CA ILE A 110 -5.80 2.95 13.31
C ILE A 110 -6.68 2.57 12.12
N ASN A 111 -6.78 1.28 11.84
CA ASN A 111 -7.69 0.72 10.86
C ASN A 111 -9.00 0.31 11.52
N TYR A 112 -10.10 0.97 11.16
CA TYR A 112 -11.47 0.55 11.47
C TYR A 112 -12.03 -0.25 10.28
N ASP A 113 -13.25 -0.76 10.41
CA ASP A 113 -13.90 -1.52 9.33
C ASP A 113 -14.35 -0.62 8.16
N ASP A 114 -14.65 0.65 8.45
CA ASP A 114 -15.22 1.63 7.52
C ASP A 114 -14.32 2.84 7.25
N ALA A 115 -13.24 3.02 8.00
CA ALA A 115 -12.33 4.16 7.88
C ALA A 115 -10.93 3.85 8.41
N ALA A 116 -9.94 4.64 7.99
CA ALA A 116 -8.61 4.67 8.58
C ALA A 116 -8.36 6.03 9.24
N GLU A 117 -7.68 6.05 10.38
CA GLU A 117 -7.35 7.28 11.12
C GLU A 117 -5.84 7.34 11.37
N LEU A 118 -5.18 8.41 10.91
CA LEU A 118 -3.80 8.69 11.27
C LEU A 118 -3.75 9.19 12.71
N ARG A 119 -3.25 8.35 13.61
CA ARG A 119 -3.16 8.65 15.04
C ARG A 119 -1.96 9.53 15.34
N ASP A 120 -0.79 9.14 14.86
CA ASP A 120 0.47 9.81 15.16
C ASP A 120 1.50 9.65 14.02
N ILE A 121 2.42 10.61 13.93
CA ILE A 121 3.58 10.63 13.05
C ILE A 121 4.83 10.80 13.92
N LYS A 122 5.74 9.83 13.93
CA LYS A 122 6.99 9.91 14.70
C LYS A 122 8.16 10.08 13.75
N LYS A 123 9.05 11.02 14.09
CA LYS A 123 10.37 11.12 13.49
C LYS A 123 11.29 10.14 14.22
N GLN A 124 12.05 9.36 13.46
CA GLN A 124 13.07 8.47 14.01
C GLN A 124 14.38 9.21 14.26
#